data_AF-A0A350XVJ2-F1
#
_entry.id   AF-A0A350XVJ2-F1
#
_cell.length_a   1.000
_cell.length_b   1.000
_cell.length_c   1.000
_cell.angle_alpha   90.00
_cell.angle_beta   90.00
_cell.angle_gamma   90.00
#
_symmetry.space_group_name_H-M   'P 1'
#
loop_
_entity.id
_entity.type
_entity.pdbx_description
1 polymer ?
#
loop_
_entity_poly.entity_id
_entity_poly.type
_entity_poly.pdbx_seq_one_letter_code
_entity_poly.pdbx_strand_id
1 'polypeptide(L)'
;TETPYRMWQYRGDKKVLAENATAIFRYVSYLSTRLDDKGLIHIGLGDWLPVDNVEPCSLEVTDTLVSMGICKKAAEIFKLCDMPLRAEFAQKLHDELRASFREHLIDDDLWVHGSHQTTQAAAIYYGAFDEDEKEKAFAHLLELIHKANVNMTVGIIGARTMFHVLSEFGYEELAFHMIAKPDYPSFGSWITEFNANTLFEVITHNPPNGFSHNHHFFGDISAWFIKNLAGIIPNPNVSDPNYIVISPAFVSTLSYAEGWYTAPAGKVSVRWDRQGDKIKLKVSVPDGINGKIKLRHGAAFANGESEIDIRSGEFII
;
A
#
# COMPACT_ATOMS: atom_id res chain seq x y z
N THR A 1 -15.00 1.82 -6.10
CA THR A 1 -14.84 0.77 -5.07
C THR A 1 -13.98 1.26 -3.92
N GLU A 2 -12.80 1.82 -4.17
CA GLU A 2 -11.82 2.17 -3.12
C GLU A 2 -12.38 3.07 -2.00
N THR A 3 -12.96 4.23 -2.32
CA THR A 3 -13.39 5.19 -1.29
C THR A 3 -14.49 4.63 -0.37
N PRO A 4 -15.61 4.06 -0.87
CA PRO A 4 -16.59 3.39 -0.01
C PRO A 4 -15.96 2.26 0.83
N TYR A 5 -15.09 1.46 0.24
CA TYR A 5 -14.42 0.36 0.93
C TYR A 5 -13.56 0.85 2.10
N ARG A 6 -12.76 1.90 1.90
CA ARG A 6 -11.92 2.49 2.95
C ARG A 6 -12.73 3.21 4.02
N MET A 7 -13.84 3.86 3.65
CA MET A 7 -14.76 4.43 4.64
C MET A 7 -15.36 3.35 5.53
N TRP A 8 -15.80 2.24 4.95
CA TRP A 8 -16.26 1.08 5.72
C TRP A 8 -15.15 0.50 6.59
N GLN A 9 -13.98 0.19 6.02
CA GLN A 9 -12.84 -0.39 6.75
C GLN A 9 -12.46 0.48 7.96
N TYR A 10 -12.28 1.78 7.77
CA TYR A 10 -11.73 2.67 8.79
C TYR A 10 -12.79 3.25 9.73
N ARG A 11 -14.06 3.32 9.33
CA ARG A 11 -15.11 3.99 10.11
C ARG A 11 -16.30 3.09 10.46
N GLY A 12 -16.38 1.89 9.91
CA GLY A 12 -17.51 0.98 10.08
C GLY A 12 -18.76 1.39 9.31
N ASP A 13 -18.68 2.38 8.42
CA ASP A 13 -19.83 2.87 7.65
C ASP A 13 -20.22 1.84 6.58
N LYS A 14 -21.24 1.03 6.86
CA LYS A 14 -21.81 0.09 5.88
C LYS A 14 -22.81 0.75 4.94
N LYS A 15 -23.35 1.92 5.30
CA LYS A 15 -24.37 2.62 4.51
C LYS A 15 -23.76 3.11 3.20
N VAL A 16 -22.54 3.66 3.25
CA VAL A 16 -21.82 4.09 2.03
C VAL A 16 -21.59 2.94 1.04
N LEU A 17 -21.46 1.69 1.52
CA LEU A 17 -21.36 0.53 0.65
C LEU A 17 -22.66 0.30 -0.13
N ALA A 18 -23.79 0.27 0.56
CA ALA A 18 -25.10 0.04 -0.04
C ALA A 18 -25.49 1.16 -1.02
N GLU A 19 -25.25 2.41 -0.65
CA GLU A 19 -25.53 3.59 -1.51
C GLU A 19 -24.74 3.56 -2.82
N ASN A 20 -23.53 3.00 -2.80
CA ASN A 20 -22.64 2.95 -3.96
C ASN A 20 -22.66 1.60 -4.69
N ALA A 21 -23.35 0.57 -4.17
CA ALA A 21 -23.33 -0.78 -4.71
C ALA A 21 -23.75 -0.83 -6.19
N THR A 22 -24.78 -0.08 -6.58
CA THR A 22 -25.24 -0.01 -7.98
C THR A 22 -24.18 0.60 -8.90
N ALA A 23 -23.52 1.69 -8.48
CA ALA A 23 -22.47 2.33 -9.27
C ALA A 23 -21.23 1.42 -9.39
N ILE A 24 -20.85 0.76 -8.30
CA ILE A 24 -19.77 -0.23 -8.29
C ILE A 24 -20.09 -1.37 -9.27
N PHE A 25 -21.31 -1.90 -9.25
CA PHE A 25 -21.70 -2.99 -10.15
C PHE A 25 -21.66 -2.57 -11.62
N ARG A 26 -22.13 -1.36 -11.94
CA ARG A 26 -22.04 -0.81 -13.30
C ARG A 26 -20.59 -0.72 -13.79
N TYR A 27 -19.67 -0.31 -12.93
CA TYR A 27 -18.26 -0.23 -13.29
C TYR A 27 -17.61 -1.61 -13.45
N VAL A 28 -17.86 -2.56 -12.53
CA VAL A 28 -17.37 -3.95 -12.68
C VAL A 28 -17.95 -4.61 -13.94
N SER A 29 -19.23 -4.37 -14.24
CA SER A 29 -19.86 -4.83 -15.49
C SER A 29 -19.19 -4.20 -16.71
N TYR A 30 -18.88 -2.90 -16.65
CA TYR A 30 -18.11 -2.24 -17.71
C TYR A 30 -16.73 -2.87 -17.89
N LEU A 31 -15.96 -3.14 -16.83
CA LEU A 31 -14.66 -3.82 -16.93
C LEU A 31 -14.75 -5.15 -17.69
N SER A 32 -15.79 -5.95 -17.45
CA SER A 32 -15.99 -7.23 -18.18
C SER A 32 -16.18 -7.06 -19.70
N THR A 33 -16.56 -5.86 -20.16
CA THR A 33 -16.72 -5.55 -21.59
C THR A 33 -15.45 -4.96 -22.22
N ARG A 34 -14.39 -4.77 -21.42
CA ARG A 34 -13.13 -4.16 -21.83
C ARG A 34 -11.96 -5.13 -21.90
N LEU A 35 -12.26 -6.42 -21.75
CA LEU A 35 -11.31 -7.50 -21.95
C LEU A 35 -10.91 -7.56 -23.43
N ASP A 36 -9.61 -7.71 -23.68
CA ASP A 36 -9.09 -8.04 -25.00
C ASP A 36 -9.18 -9.54 -25.31
N ASP A 37 -8.58 -9.98 -26.41
CA ASP A 37 -8.56 -11.37 -26.84
C ASP A 37 -7.80 -12.30 -25.88
N LYS A 38 -6.93 -11.74 -25.03
CA LYS A 38 -6.19 -12.45 -23.98
C LYS A 38 -6.88 -12.39 -22.61
N GLY A 39 -8.00 -11.67 -22.49
CA GLY A 39 -8.68 -11.46 -21.22
C GLY A 39 -8.02 -10.41 -20.32
N LEU A 40 -7.24 -9.49 -20.88
CA LEU A 40 -6.56 -8.41 -20.14
C LEU A 40 -7.29 -7.07 -20.30
N ILE A 41 -6.99 -6.10 -19.43
CA ILE A 41 -7.54 -4.75 -19.45
C ILE A 41 -6.41 -3.73 -19.64
N HIS A 42 -6.62 -2.75 -20.52
CA HIS A 42 -5.66 -1.68 -20.84
C HIS A 42 -6.36 -0.36 -21.24
N ILE A 43 -7.14 0.22 -20.32
CA ILE A 43 -8.08 1.34 -20.60
C ILE A 43 -7.85 2.62 -19.80
N GLY A 44 -6.83 2.63 -18.94
CA GLY A 44 -6.49 3.70 -18.01
C GLY A 44 -5.29 4.54 -18.47
N LEU A 45 -4.71 5.24 -17.50
CA LEU A 45 -3.51 6.09 -17.70
C LEU A 45 -2.21 5.37 -17.32
N GLY A 46 -2.31 4.14 -16.81
CA GLY A 46 -1.19 3.37 -16.31
C GLY A 46 -0.52 3.98 -15.09
N ASP A 47 0.77 3.66 -14.94
CA ASP A 47 1.61 4.20 -13.88
C ASP A 47 2.02 5.65 -14.18
N TRP A 48 1.03 6.54 -14.07
CA TRP A 48 1.14 7.94 -14.48
C TRP A 48 2.32 8.65 -13.82
N LEU A 49 3.07 9.40 -14.63
CA LEU A 49 4.22 10.22 -14.24
C LEU A 49 5.31 9.44 -13.49
N PRO A 50 5.94 8.43 -14.12
CA PRO A 50 7.19 7.91 -13.60
C PRO A 50 8.26 9.00 -13.61
N VAL A 51 9.34 8.77 -12.87
CA VAL A 51 10.47 9.69 -12.82
C VAL A 51 11.11 9.85 -14.21
N ASP A 52 11.91 10.90 -14.40
CA ASP A 52 12.52 11.26 -15.69
C ASP A 52 13.29 10.09 -16.33
N ASN A 53 13.15 9.97 -17.66
CA ASN A 53 13.82 8.97 -18.52
C ASN A 53 13.48 7.50 -18.18
N VAL A 54 12.34 7.25 -17.54
CA VAL A 54 11.80 5.91 -17.36
C VAL A 54 10.73 5.64 -18.41
N GLU A 55 10.86 4.50 -19.09
CA GLU A 55 9.83 4.03 -20.02
C GLU A 55 8.52 3.75 -19.28
N PRO A 56 7.37 4.19 -19.81
CA PRO A 56 6.08 3.90 -19.19
C PRO A 56 5.82 2.40 -19.07
N CYS A 57 5.28 1.99 -17.93
CA CYS A 57 4.80 0.61 -17.76
C CYS A 57 3.66 0.30 -18.75
N SER A 58 3.60 -0.94 -19.26
CA SER A 58 2.49 -1.37 -20.11
C SER A 58 1.14 -1.23 -19.39
N LEU A 59 0.16 -0.67 -20.11
CA LEU A 59 -1.22 -0.54 -19.61
C LEU A 59 -1.85 -1.90 -19.31
N GLU A 60 -1.52 -2.94 -20.09
CA GLU A 60 -2.00 -4.31 -19.86
C GLU A 60 -1.62 -4.80 -18.45
N VAL A 61 -0.44 -4.40 -17.96
CA VAL A 61 0.01 -4.78 -16.62
C VAL A 61 -0.72 -3.97 -15.56
N THR A 62 -0.62 -2.64 -15.63
CA THR A 62 -1.12 -1.76 -14.58
C THR A 62 -2.63 -1.83 -14.44
N ASP A 63 -3.36 -1.81 -15.55
CA ASP A 63 -4.80 -1.68 -15.53
C ASP A 63 -5.49 -3.02 -15.20
N THR A 64 -4.91 -4.15 -15.63
CA THR A 64 -5.35 -5.48 -15.20
C THR A 64 -5.19 -5.66 -13.70
N LEU A 65 -4.03 -5.32 -13.12
CA LEU A 65 -3.78 -5.44 -11.68
C LEU A 65 -4.70 -4.54 -10.84
N VAL A 66 -4.88 -3.28 -11.26
CA VAL A 66 -5.82 -2.36 -10.60
C VAL A 66 -7.25 -2.89 -10.71
N SER A 67 -7.64 -3.43 -11.88
CA SER A 67 -8.96 -4.03 -12.09
C SER A 67 -9.19 -5.27 -11.24
N MET A 68 -8.18 -6.13 -11.04
CA MET A 68 -8.23 -7.22 -10.06
C MET A 68 -8.52 -6.67 -8.65
N GLY A 69 -7.78 -5.64 -8.23
CA GLY A 69 -7.99 -4.98 -6.93
C GLY A 69 -9.38 -4.36 -6.77
N ILE A 70 -9.98 -3.86 -7.86
CA ILE A 70 -11.35 -3.34 -7.89
C ILE A 70 -12.36 -4.48 -7.75
N CYS A 71 -12.19 -5.57 -8.51
CA CYS A 71 -13.09 -6.71 -8.51
C CYS A 71 -13.09 -7.44 -7.16
N LYS A 72 -11.91 -7.67 -6.56
CA LYS A 72 -11.76 -8.26 -5.22
C LYS A 72 -12.53 -7.49 -4.15
N LYS A 73 -12.36 -6.16 -4.10
CA LYS A 73 -13.10 -5.30 -3.17
C LYS A 73 -14.59 -5.26 -3.49
N ALA A 74 -14.98 -5.24 -4.76
CA ALA A 74 -16.38 -5.26 -5.15
C ALA A 74 -17.08 -6.57 -4.70
N ALA A 75 -16.43 -7.72 -4.85
CA ALA A 75 -16.96 -9.00 -4.40
C ALA A 75 -17.26 -8.98 -2.89
N GLU A 76 -16.34 -8.46 -2.07
CA GLU A 76 -16.55 -8.30 -0.64
C GLU A 76 -17.68 -7.34 -0.30
N ILE A 77 -17.73 -6.17 -0.97
CA ILE A 77 -18.81 -5.19 -0.80
C ILE A 77 -20.17 -5.84 -1.11
N PHE A 78 -20.29 -6.58 -2.21
CA PHE A 78 -21.54 -7.24 -2.58
C PHE A 78 -21.95 -8.34 -1.61
N LYS A 79 -21.00 -9.09 -1.02
CA LYS A 79 -21.30 -10.04 0.06
C LYS A 79 -21.90 -9.31 1.26
N LEU A 80 -21.32 -8.17 1.66
CA LEU A 80 -21.77 -7.39 2.81
C LEU A 80 -23.13 -6.68 2.58
N CYS A 81 -23.50 -6.45 1.33
CA CYS A 81 -24.78 -5.88 0.94
C CYS A 81 -25.83 -6.95 0.58
N ASP A 82 -25.61 -8.23 0.90
CA ASP A 82 -26.50 -9.35 0.58
C ASP A 82 -26.84 -9.45 -0.93
N MET A 83 -25.84 -9.24 -1.79
CA MET A 83 -25.96 -9.31 -3.26
C MET A 83 -25.12 -10.47 -3.83
N PRO A 84 -25.47 -11.75 -3.54
CA PRO A 84 -24.60 -12.90 -3.80
C PRO A 84 -24.24 -13.09 -5.29
N LEU A 85 -25.19 -12.90 -6.21
CA LEU A 85 -24.91 -13.04 -7.65
C LEU A 85 -23.94 -11.96 -8.17
N ARG A 86 -24.00 -10.74 -7.61
CA ARG A 86 -23.04 -9.67 -7.97
C ARG A 86 -21.67 -9.94 -7.34
N ALA A 87 -21.64 -10.50 -6.13
CA ALA A 87 -20.41 -10.93 -5.50
C ALA A 87 -19.71 -12.02 -6.31
N GLU A 88 -20.46 -13.04 -6.73
CA GLU A 88 -19.96 -14.12 -7.57
C GLU A 88 -19.47 -13.60 -8.92
N PHE A 89 -20.22 -12.72 -9.58
CA PHE A 89 -19.79 -12.08 -10.83
C PHE A 89 -18.46 -11.34 -10.68
N ALA A 90 -18.32 -10.51 -9.63
CA ALA A 90 -17.10 -9.76 -9.37
C ALA A 90 -15.92 -10.68 -9.01
N GLN A 91 -16.16 -11.75 -8.23
CA GLN A 91 -15.14 -12.74 -7.89
C GLN A 91 -14.67 -13.50 -9.14
N LYS A 92 -15.61 -13.96 -9.98
CA LYS A 92 -15.30 -14.64 -11.22
C LYS A 92 -14.45 -13.77 -12.15
N LEU A 93 -14.81 -12.50 -12.31
CA LEU A 93 -14.01 -11.57 -13.13
C LEU A 93 -12.61 -11.34 -12.54
N HIS A 94 -12.47 -11.25 -11.21
CA HIS A 94 -11.14 -11.21 -10.56
C HIS A 94 -10.31 -12.45 -10.91
N ASP A 95 -10.91 -13.63 -10.83
CA ASP A 95 -10.20 -14.90 -11.03
C ASP A 95 -9.79 -15.08 -12.51
N GLU A 96 -10.66 -14.69 -13.44
CA GLU A 96 -10.36 -14.65 -14.89
C GLU A 96 -9.22 -13.67 -15.19
N LEU A 97 -9.28 -12.44 -14.67
CA LEU A 97 -8.21 -11.46 -14.84
C LEU A 97 -6.88 -11.94 -14.25
N ARG A 98 -6.90 -12.57 -13.07
CA ARG A 98 -5.69 -13.12 -12.44
C ARG A 98 -5.11 -14.24 -13.29
N ALA A 99 -5.93 -15.14 -13.82
CA ALA A 99 -5.49 -16.24 -14.66
C ALA A 99 -4.83 -15.71 -15.94
N SER A 100 -5.52 -14.83 -16.69
CA SER A 100 -4.98 -14.19 -17.89
C SER A 100 -3.70 -13.38 -17.62
N PHE A 101 -3.65 -12.65 -16.50
CA PHE A 101 -2.46 -11.92 -16.09
C PHE A 101 -1.26 -12.86 -15.87
N ARG A 102 -1.46 -13.95 -15.12
CA ARG A 102 -0.40 -14.93 -14.87
C ARG A 102 0.06 -15.62 -16.15
N GLU A 103 -0.87 -15.99 -17.03
CA GLU A 103 -0.56 -16.68 -18.29
C GLU A 103 0.24 -15.81 -19.27
N HIS A 104 -0.07 -14.51 -19.36
CA HIS A 104 0.46 -13.66 -20.42
C HIS A 104 1.47 -12.62 -19.97
N LEU A 105 1.52 -12.29 -18.67
CA LEU A 105 2.30 -11.17 -18.14
C LEU A 105 3.26 -11.57 -17.01
N ILE A 106 3.34 -12.85 -16.66
CA ILE A 106 4.35 -13.40 -15.75
C ILE A 106 5.08 -14.53 -16.48
N ASP A 107 6.42 -14.50 -16.49
CA ASP A 107 7.22 -15.58 -17.07
C ASP A 107 7.46 -16.74 -16.08
N ASP A 108 8.08 -17.82 -16.57
CA ASP A 108 8.41 -19.00 -15.76
C ASP A 108 9.35 -18.68 -14.57
N ASP A 109 10.06 -17.56 -14.64
CA ASP A 109 10.94 -17.09 -13.58
C ASP A 109 10.29 -16.09 -12.62
N LEU A 110 8.99 -15.82 -12.76
CA LEU A 110 8.20 -14.88 -11.96
C LEU A 110 8.54 -13.40 -12.19
N TRP A 111 9.18 -13.07 -13.32
CA TRP A 111 9.27 -11.69 -13.77
C TRP A 111 7.95 -11.24 -14.35
N VAL A 112 7.48 -10.07 -13.90
CA VAL A 112 6.34 -9.41 -14.54
C VAL A 112 6.81 -8.70 -15.81
N HIS A 113 6.00 -8.78 -16.87
CA HIS A 113 6.24 -8.13 -18.15
C HIS A 113 6.72 -6.68 -18.01
N GLY A 114 7.76 -6.34 -18.77
CA GLY A 114 8.44 -5.05 -18.74
C GLY A 114 9.52 -4.90 -17.66
N SER A 115 9.53 -5.74 -16.62
CA SER A 115 10.56 -5.74 -15.57
C SER A 115 10.76 -4.36 -14.93
N HIS A 116 9.68 -3.68 -14.56
CA HIS A 116 9.72 -2.38 -13.89
C HIS A 116 9.46 -2.53 -12.39
N GLN A 117 9.98 -1.60 -11.58
CA GLN A 117 9.70 -1.59 -10.13
C GLN A 117 8.18 -1.57 -9.86
N THR A 118 7.44 -0.76 -10.61
CA THR A 118 5.98 -0.70 -10.52
C THR A 118 5.31 -2.02 -10.87
N THR A 119 5.69 -2.66 -11.97
CA THR A 119 5.00 -3.87 -12.44
C THR A 119 5.19 -5.02 -11.46
N GLN A 120 6.42 -5.22 -10.98
CA GLN A 120 6.74 -6.25 -10.00
C GLN A 120 6.05 -5.96 -8.65
N ALA A 121 6.17 -4.73 -8.12
CA ALA A 121 5.56 -4.36 -6.85
C ALA A 121 4.02 -4.43 -6.88
N ALA A 122 3.39 -3.94 -7.95
CA ALA A 122 1.95 -3.96 -8.09
C ALA A 122 1.41 -5.40 -8.20
N ALA A 123 2.12 -6.30 -8.90
CA ALA A 123 1.73 -7.70 -9.00
C ALA A 123 1.74 -8.41 -7.64
N ILE A 124 2.76 -8.14 -6.80
CA ILE A 124 2.81 -8.61 -5.41
C ILE A 124 1.63 -8.01 -4.61
N TYR A 125 1.48 -6.68 -4.66
CA TYR A 125 0.47 -5.93 -3.88
C TYR A 125 -0.97 -6.35 -4.20
N TYR A 126 -1.29 -6.58 -5.47
CA TYR A 126 -2.64 -6.96 -5.90
C TYR A 126 -2.89 -8.48 -5.90
N GLY A 127 -1.89 -9.29 -5.51
CA GLY A 127 -2.05 -10.73 -5.31
C GLY A 127 -2.04 -11.55 -6.59
N ALA A 128 -1.20 -11.18 -7.57
CA ALA A 128 -1.01 -11.95 -8.80
C ALA A 128 -0.17 -13.21 -8.59
N PHE A 129 0.70 -13.22 -7.58
CA PHE A 129 1.52 -14.36 -7.19
C PHE A 129 0.81 -15.26 -6.18
N ASP A 130 1.12 -16.55 -6.20
CA ASP A 130 0.76 -17.50 -5.14
C ASP A 130 1.66 -17.27 -3.90
N GLU A 131 1.27 -17.77 -2.73
CA GLU A 131 1.96 -17.46 -1.46
C GLU A 131 3.43 -17.94 -1.44
N ASP A 132 3.73 -19.08 -2.06
CA ASP A 132 5.08 -19.66 -2.16
C ASP A 132 5.95 -18.98 -3.24
N GLU A 133 5.35 -18.22 -4.15
CA GLU A 133 6.03 -17.46 -5.21
C GLU A 133 6.50 -16.08 -4.74
N LYS A 134 5.87 -15.54 -3.69
CA LYS A 134 6.04 -14.15 -3.23
C LYS A 134 7.47 -13.77 -2.90
N GLU A 135 8.23 -14.63 -2.22
CA GLU A 135 9.63 -14.37 -1.86
C GLU A 135 10.52 -14.22 -3.10
N LYS A 136 10.35 -15.09 -4.10
CA LYS A 136 11.10 -15.00 -5.37
C LYS A 136 10.69 -13.75 -6.15
N ALA A 137 9.39 -13.47 -6.24
CA ALA A 137 8.88 -12.27 -6.90
C ALA A 137 9.39 -10.98 -6.22
N PHE A 138 9.53 -10.99 -4.89
CA PHE A 138 10.08 -9.87 -4.12
C PHE A 138 11.59 -9.71 -4.32
N ALA A 139 12.35 -10.81 -4.42
CA ALA A 139 13.76 -10.75 -4.77
C ALA A 139 14.01 -10.05 -6.11
N HIS A 140 13.14 -10.26 -7.10
CA HIS A 140 13.17 -9.54 -8.37
C HIS A 140 12.92 -8.04 -8.22
N LEU A 141 11.98 -7.64 -7.35
CA LEU A 141 11.76 -6.23 -7.03
C LEU A 141 13.04 -5.59 -6.44
N LEU A 142 13.71 -6.28 -5.52
CA LEU A 142 15.00 -5.81 -4.97
C LEU A 142 16.08 -5.70 -6.04
N GLU A 143 16.15 -6.66 -6.97
CA GLU A 143 17.08 -6.58 -8.11
C GLU A 143 16.82 -5.33 -8.96
N LEU A 144 15.57 -5.01 -9.26
CA LEU A 144 15.20 -3.80 -10.01
C LEU A 144 15.55 -2.51 -9.26
N ILE A 145 15.38 -2.49 -7.94
CA ILE A 145 15.78 -1.36 -7.09
C ILE A 145 17.30 -1.20 -7.10
N HIS A 146 18.06 -2.29 -6.96
CA HIS A 146 19.52 -2.25 -6.99
C HIS A 146 20.07 -1.85 -8.36
N LYS A 147 19.47 -2.34 -9.46
CA LYS A 147 19.82 -1.92 -10.83
C LYS A 147 19.61 -0.42 -11.04
N ALA A 148 18.62 0.17 -10.36
CA ALA A 148 18.37 1.61 -10.35
C ALA A 148 19.24 2.38 -9.34
N ASN A 149 20.28 1.77 -8.75
CA ASN A 149 21.11 2.36 -7.70
C ASN A 149 20.29 2.84 -6.49
N VAL A 150 19.28 2.06 -6.09
CA VAL A 150 18.38 2.37 -4.98
C VAL A 150 17.52 3.62 -5.23
N ASN A 151 17.35 4.02 -6.48
CA ASN A 151 16.41 5.06 -6.87
C ASN A 151 15.06 4.46 -7.20
N MET A 152 13.99 5.16 -6.81
CA MET A 152 12.66 4.81 -7.29
C MET A 152 12.51 5.21 -8.76
N THR A 153 11.91 4.33 -9.56
CA THR A 153 11.62 4.58 -10.99
C THR A 153 10.13 4.66 -11.28
N VAL A 154 9.33 4.80 -10.24
CA VAL A 154 7.88 4.57 -10.26
C VAL A 154 7.09 5.86 -10.51
N GLY A 155 5.90 5.70 -11.12
CA GLY A 155 4.83 6.67 -11.08
C GLY A 155 3.87 6.45 -9.90
N ILE A 156 2.63 6.92 -10.02
CA ILE A 156 1.66 6.92 -8.91
C ILE A 156 1.26 5.53 -8.40
N ILE A 157 1.18 4.52 -9.29
CA ILE A 157 0.79 3.15 -8.92
C ILE A 157 1.96 2.48 -8.22
N GLY A 158 3.17 2.62 -8.76
CA GLY A 158 4.35 2.06 -8.12
C GLY A 158 4.67 2.74 -6.79
N ALA A 159 4.57 4.07 -6.69
CA ALA A 159 4.76 4.79 -5.42
C ALA A 159 3.76 4.32 -4.34
N ARG A 160 2.52 4.03 -4.74
CA ARG A 160 1.50 3.50 -3.84
C ARG A 160 1.76 2.06 -3.40
N THR A 161 2.39 1.24 -4.24
CA THR A 161 2.49 -0.22 -3.99
C THR A 161 3.85 -0.62 -3.44
N MET A 162 4.93 -0.12 -4.05
CA MET A 162 6.31 -0.51 -3.76
C MET A 162 6.70 -0.32 -2.29
N PHE A 163 6.42 0.84 -1.68
CA PHE A 163 6.85 1.08 -0.29
C PHE A 163 6.11 0.19 0.72
N HIS A 164 4.84 -0.13 0.47
CA HIS A 164 4.09 -1.05 1.33
C HIS A 164 4.57 -2.49 1.13
N VAL A 165 4.85 -2.92 -0.11
CA VAL A 165 5.44 -4.24 -0.39
C VAL A 165 6.81 -4.37 0.29
N LEU A 166 7.70 -3.38 0.14
CA LEU A 166 8.99 -3.38 0.86
C LEU A 166 8.79 -3.56 2.37
N SER A 167 7.82 -2.88 2.96
CA SER A 167 7.57 -2.99 4.40
C SER A 167 6.96 -4.32 4.83
N GLU A 168 6.12 -4.93 3.99
CA GLU A 168 5.55 -6.26 4.23
C GLU A 168 6.64 -7.33 4.31
N PHE A 169 7.70 -7.20 3.51
CA PHE A 169 8.86 -8.10 3.49
C PHE A 169 10.00 -7.66 4.43
N GLY A 170 9.79 -6.64 5.24
CA GLY A 170 10.76 -6.21 6.25
C GLY A 170 11.89 -5.29 5.78
N TYR A 171 11.67 -4.59 4.68
CA TYR A 171 12.58 -3.61 4.10
C TYR A 171 12.11 -2.17 4.39
N GLU A 172 11.61 -1.90 5.60
CA GLU A 172 11.18 -0.55 6.00
C GLU A 172 12.33 0.47 6.02
N GLU A 173 13.56 0.04 6.33
CA GLU A 173 14.77 0.87 6.24
C GLU A 173 15.00 1.35 4.81
N LEU A 174 14.92 0.43 3.85
CA LEU A 174 15.11 0.72 2.43
C LEU A 174 13.97 1.62 1.92
N ALA A 175 12.72 1.30 2.27
CA ALA A 175 11.58 2.14 1.92
C ALA A 175 11.76 3.57 2.47
N PHE A 176 12.08 3.73 3.76
CA PHE A 176 12.31 5.03 4.37
C PHE A 176 13.46 5.80 3.68
N HIS A 177 14.57 5.12 3.39
CA HIS A 177 15.70 5.71 2.68
C HIS A 177 15.26 6.26 1.32
N MET A 178 14.59 5.47 0.49
CA MET A 178 14.11 5.88 -0.83
C MET A 178 13.10 7.04 -0.76
N ILE A 179 12.26 7.06 0.27
CA ILE A 179 11.27 8.13 0.49
C ILE A 179 11.96 9.45 0.88
N ALA A 180 12.85 9.39 1.88
CA ALA A 180 13.31 10.55 2.62
C ALA A 180 14.70 11.06 2.19
N LYS A 181 15.42 10.33 1.32
CA LYS A 181 16.73 10.77 0.80
C LYS A 181 16.62 12.18 0.19
N PRO A 182 17.61 13.06 0.38
CA PRO A 182 17.52 14.46 -0.03
C PRO A 182 17.68 14.67 -1.54
N ASP A 183 18.24 13.71 -2.26
CA ASP A 183 18.50 13.79 -3.68
C ASP A 183 17.39 13.10 -4.49
N TYR A 184 17.14 13.62 -5.69
CA TYR A 184 16.26 12.98 -6.65
C TYR A 184 16.68 11.53 -7.01
N PRO A 185 15.72 10.66 -7.35
CA PRO A 185 14.28 10.85 -7.23
C PRO A 185 13.79 10.43 -5.84
N SER A 186 13.16 11.35 -5.12
CA SER A 186 12.55 11.07 -3.81
C SER A 186 11.48 12.10 -3.46
N PHE A 187 10.75 11.86 -2.38
CA PHE A 187 9.91 12.90 -1.77
C PHE A 187 10.77 13.94 -1.03
N GLY A 188 11.93 13.53 -0.51
CA GLY A 188 12.89 14.42 0.13
C GLY A 188 13.41 15.49 -0.82
N SER A 189 13.61 15.18 -2.11
CA SER A 189 14.10 16.13 -3.11
C SER A 189 13.12 17.28 -3.36
N TRP A 190 11.82 17.06 -3.25
CA TRP A 190 10.84 18.16 -3.27
C TRP A 190 11.13 19.20 -2.18
N ILE A 191 11.54 18.76 -0.99
CA ILE A 191 11.84 19.66 0.12
C ILE A 191 13.21 20.34 -0.09
N THR A 192 14.24 19.57 -0.39
CA THR A 192 15.63 20.05 -0.41
C THR A 192 15.99 20.83 -1.67
N GLU A 193 15.46 20.43 -2.83
CA GLU A 193 15.77 21.06 -4.12
C GLU A 193 14.76 22.16 -4.49
N PHE A 194 13.49 22.01 -4.09
CA PHE A 194 12.41 22.91 -4.48
C PHE A 194 11.75 23.67 -3.32
N ASN A 195 12.17 23.44 -2.06
CA ASN A 195 11.56 24.04 -0.86
C ASN A 195 10.02 23.83 -0.83
N ALA A 196 9.57 22.64 -1.24
CA ALA A 196 8.17 22.30 -1.32
C ALA A 196 7.52 22.27 0.07
N ASN A 197 6.29 22.77 0.15
CA ASN A 197 5.44 22.74 1.35
C ASN A 197 4.12 21.96 1.11
N THR A 198 4.01 21.35 -0.06
CA THR A 198 2.88 20.59 -0.58
C THR A 198 3.43 19.45 -1.45
N LEU A 199 2.60 18.48 -1.81
CA LEU A 199 3.00 17.40 -2.73
C LEU A 199 2.90 17.92 -4.17
N PHE A 200 3.90 17.65 -5.01
CA PHE A 200 3.86 18.06 -6.41
C PHE A 200 3.24 16.96 -7.29
N GLU A 201 2.88 17.33 -8.52
CA GLU A 201 2.31 16.40 -9.50
C GLU A 201 3.36 15.41 -10.05
N VAL A 202 4.64 15.78 -10.09
CA VAL A 202 5.70 14.95 -10.66
C VAL A 202 6.97 15.01 -9.82
N ILE A 203 7.70 13.89 -9.79
CA ILE A 203 9.02 13.78 -9.19
C ILE A 203 10.03 13.84 -10.34
N THR A 204 10.60 15.03 -10.56
CA THR A 204 11.44 15.38 -11.73
C THR A 204 12.48 16.42 -11.34
N HIS A 205 13.63 16.42 -12.02
CA HIS A 205 14.59 17.53 -11.94
C HIS A 205 14.23 18.67 -12.91
N ASN A 206 13.46 18.37 -13.96
CA ASN A 206 13.12 19.30 -15.03
C ASN A 206 11.60 19.48 -15.09
N PRO A 207 11.04 20.19 -14.10
CA PRO A 207 9.61 20.44 -14.02
C PRO A 207 9.05 20.99 -15.35
N PRO A 208 8.12 20.28 -16.02
CA PRO A 208 7.50 20.77 -17.25
C PRO A 208 6.74 22.07 -17.01
N ASN A 209 6.66 22.98 -17.97
CA ASN A 209 5.81 24.18 -17.81
C ASN A 209 4.34 23.77 -17.58
N GLY A 210 3.73 24.20 -16.47
CA GLY A 210 2.30 24.04 -16.19
C GLY A 210 1.90 22.86 -15.30
N PHE A 211 2.84 22.07 -14.78
CA PHE A 211 2.54 21.04 -13.77
C PHE A 211 2.13 21.65 -12.42
N SER A 212 1.31 20.92 -11.66
CA SER A 212 0.84 21.38 -10.35
C SER A 212 1.88 21.18 -9.25
N HIS A 213 2.11 22.21 -8.46
CA HIS A 213 2.87 22.13 -7.19
C HIS A 213 1.97 21.75 -6.00
N ASN A 214 0.72 21.37 -6.22
CA ASN A 214 -0.20 20.98 -5.16
C ASN A 214 -1.14 19.88 -5.66
N HIS A 215 -0.64 18.64 -5.62
CA HIS A 215 -1.35 17.46 -6.11
C HIS A 215 -1.24 16.27 -5.13
N HIS A 216 -2.38 15.84 -4.63
CA HIS A 216 -2.48 14.87 -3.52
C HIS A 216 -2.21 13.39 -3.86
N PHE A 217 -2.07 13.00 -5.13
CA PHE A 217 -2.11 11.57 -5.52
C PHE A 217 -0.90 10.74 -5.10
N PHE A 218 0.23 11.37 -4.78
CA PHE A 218 1.40 10.75 -4.14
C PHE A 218 1.27 10.75 -2.61
N GLY A 219 0.13 11.19 -2.07
CA GLY A 219 -0.12 11.36 -0.64
C GLY A 219 -0.31 10.07 0.15
N ASP A 220 -0.38 8.91 -0.52
CA ASP A 220 -0.39 7.61 0.16
C ASP A 220 0.86 7.40 1.03
N ILE A 221 1.94 8.12 0.75
CA ILE A 221 3.14 8.18 1.60
C ILE A 221 2.83 8.54 3.06
N SER A 222 1.80 9.36 3.29
CA SER A 222 1.34 9.68 4.64
C SER A 222 0.75 8.46 5.35
N ALA A 223 0.04 7.60 4.61
CA ALA A 223 -0.47 6.35 5.15
C ALA A 223 0.69 5.38 5.46
N TRP A 224 1.76 5.39 4.68
CA TRP A 224 2.96 4.61 4.97
C TRP A 224 3.62 5.03 6.30
N PHE A 225 3.81 6.33 6.53
CA PHE A 225 4.33 6.83 7.82
C PHE A 225 3.46 6.41 9.01
N ILE A 226 2.13 6.48 8.87
CA ILE A 226 1.22 6.07 9.95
C ILE A 226 1.29 4.56 10.19
N LYS A 227 1.21 3.74 9.12
CA LYS A 227 1.09 2.27 9.22
C LYS A 227 2.39 1.55 9.51
N ASN A 228 3.52 2.07 9.03
CA ASN A 228 4.82 1.43 9.18
C ASN A 228 5.67 2.15 10.22
N LEU A 229 5.91 3.46 10.06
CA LEU A 229 6.82 4.17 10.95
C LEU A 229 6.25 4.35 12.37
N ALA A 230 5.03 4.88 12.49
CA ALA A 230 4.30 4.90 13.76
C ALA A 230 3.67 3.53 14.09
N GLY A 231 3.49 2.68 13.07
CA GLY A 231 3.01 1.31 13.24
C GLY A 231 1.51 1.15 13.45
N ILE A 232 0.69 2.18 13.25
CA ILE A 232 -0.75 2.12 13.53
C ILE A 232 -1.48 1.57 12.30
N ILE A 233 -1.98 0.34 12.40
CA ILE A 233 -2.67 -0.37 11.32
C ILE A 233 -4.14 -0.56 11.71
N PRO A 234 -5.05 0.32 11.25
CA PRO A 234 -6.47 0.23 11.59
C PRO A 234 -7.15 -0.88 10.80
N ASN A 235 -7.91 -1.72 11.50
CA ASN A 235 -8.80 -2.76 10.97
C ASN A 235 -8.19 -3.55 9.78
N PRO A 236 -7.05 -4.24 9.97
CA PRO A 236 -6.36 -4.97 8.91
C PRO A 236 -7.21 -6.11 8.34
N ASN A 237 -8.08 -6.72 9.15
CA ASN A 237 -8.93 -7.86 8.75
C ASN A 237 -10.34 -7.43 8.33
N VAL A 238 -10.60 -6.13 8.29
CA VAL A 238 -11.87 -5.53 7.85
C VAL A 238 -13.10 -6.07 8.60
N SER A 239 -12.92 -6.39 9.89
CA SER A 239 -13.94 -7.02 10.75
C SER A 239 -14.54 -6.06 11.79
N ASP A 240 -13.70 -5.21 12.40
CA ASP A 240 -14.09 -4.27 13.44
C ASP A 240 -13.29 -2.97 13.27
N PRO A 241 -13.93 -1.82 13.02
CA PRO A 241 -13.23 -0.55 12.82
C PRO A 241 -12.48 -0.05 14.08
N ASN A 242 -12.70 -0.65 15.25
CA ASN A 242 -11.96 -0.38 16.48
C ASN A 242 -10.87 -1.42 16.79
N TYR A 243 -10.72 -2.46 15.96
CA TYR A 243 -9.59 -3.38 16.04
C TYR A 243 -8.35 -2.75 15.40
N ILE A 244 -7.28 -2.59 16.18
CA ILE A 244 -6.04 -1.94 15.74
C ILE A 244 -4.85 -2.85 16.01
N VAL A 245 -3.97 -2.97 15.03
CA VAL A 245 -2.63 -3.54 15.23
C VAL A 245 -1.63 -2.40 15.35
N ILE A 246 -0.82 -2.42 16.41
CA ILE A 246 0.34 -1.55 16.56
C ILE A 246 1.58 -2.39 16.24
N SER A 247 2.26 -2.03 15.17
CA SER A 247 3.47 -2.71 14.70
C SER A 247 4.44 -1.69 14.08
N PRO A 248 5.16 -0.91 14.91
CA PRO A 248 6.08 0.11 14.44
C PRO A 248 7.36 -0.48 13.83
N ALA A 249 7.90 0.21 12.84
CA ALA A 249 9.22 -0.05 12.28
C ALA A 249 10.25 0.90 12.90
N PHE A 250 11.29 0.34 13.52
CA PHE A 250 12.32 1.09 14.26
C PHE A 250 13.51 1.47 13.36
N VAL A 251 13.24 2.27 12.34
CA VAL A 251 14.24 2.76 11.38
C VAL A 251 15.47 3.32 12.11
N SER A 252 16.65 2.82 11.75
CA SER A 252 17.93 3.00 12.43
C SER A 252 18.42 4.44 12.41
N THR A 253 18.12 5.16 11.32
CA THR A 253 18.48 6.58 11.14
C THR A 253 17.62 7.54 11.97
N LEU A 254 16.54 7.04 12.58
CA LEU A 254 15.63 7.84 13.39
C LEU A 254 15.84 7.58 14.89
N SER A 255 15.90 8.67 15.65
CA SER A 255 15.97 8.62 17.12
C SER A 255 14.60 8.41 17.76
N TYR A 256 13.53 8.83 17.10
CA TYR A 256 12.15 8.61 17.53
C TYR A 256 11.21 8.74 16.34
N ALA A 257 10.00 8.21 16.49
CA ALA A 257 8.85 8.59 15.67
C ALA A 257 7.59 8.61 16.51
N GLU A 258 6.64 9.46 16.14
CA GLU A 258 5.34 9.54 16.77
C GLU A 258 4.22 9.76 15.76
N GLY A 259 3.06 9.20 16.05
CA GLY A 259 1.88 9.31 15.21
C GLY A 259 0.62 8.99 15.97
N TRP A 260 -0.51 9.36 15.39
CA TRP A 260 -1.81 9.05 15.96
C TRP A 260 -2.85 8.83 14.87
N TYR A 261 -3.92 8.13 15.25
CA TYR A 261 -5.07 7.83 14.41
C TYR A 261 -6.34 7.93 15.24
N THR A 262 -7.41 8.51 14.68
CA THR A 262 -8.72 8.59 15.34
C THR A 262 -9.65 7.52 14.76
N ALA A 263 -9.76 6.41 15.47
CA ALA A 263 -10.75 5.36 15.23
C ALA A 263 -12.14 5.80 15.74
N PRO A 264 -13.23 5.07 15.42
CA PRO A 264 -14.56 5.40 15.92
C PRO A 264 -14.67 5.47 17.45
N ALA A 265 -13.98 4.60 18.18
CA ALA A 265 -13.95 4.60 19.65
C ALA A 265 -12.98 5.65 20.24
N GLY A 266 -12.14 6.30 19.41
CA GLY A 266 -11.33 7.43 19.81
C GLY A 266 -9.88 7.40 19.31
N LYS A 267 -9.05 8.26 19.91
CA LYS A 267 -7.69 8.53 19.44
C LYS A 267 -6.68 7.51 19.97
N VAL A 268 -6.03 6.78 19.07
CA VAL A 268 -4.85 5.97 19.35
C VAL A 268 -3.59 6.76 19.04
N SER A 269 -2.65 6.83 19.98
CA SER A 269 -1.35 7.47 19.79
C SER A 269 -0.23 6.47 20.05
N VAL A 270 0.80 6.52 19.21
CA VAL A 270 2.01 5.71 19.34
C VAL A 270 3.22 6.62 19.22
N ARG A 271 4.18 6.44 20.12
CA ARG A 271 5.50 7.05 20.05
C ARG A 271 6.54 5.99 20.40
N TRP A 272 7.64 5.94 19.68
CA TRP A 272 8.79 5.19 20.11
C TRP A 272 10.03 6.09 20.14
N ASP A 273 10.89 5.85 21.11
CA ASP A 273 12.14 6.58 21.33
C ASP A 273 13.30 5.58 21.46
N ARG A 274 14.40 5.83 20.76
CA ARG A 274 15.62 5.04 20.86
C ARG A 274 16.41 5.44 22.10
N GLN A 275 16.70 4.47 22.96
CA GLN A 275 17.44 4.63 24.20
C GLN A 275 18.63 3.67 24.22
N GLY A 276 19.72 4.06 23.55
CA GLY A 276 20.87 3.18 23.35
C GLY A 276 20.51 2.01 22.43
N ASP A 277 20.64 0.80 22.93
CA ASP A 277 20.32 -0.46 22.26
C ASP A 277 18.83 -0.84 22.36
N LYS A 278 18.05 -0.11 23.15
CA LYS A 278 16.63 -0.38 23.42
C LYS A 278 15.72 0.60 22.72
N ILE A 279 14.47 0.18 22.52
CA ILE A 279 13.38 1.06 22.14
C ILE A 279 12.39 1.19 23.30
N LYS A 280 12.05 2.43 23.65
CA LYS A 280 10.93 2.73 24.53
C LYS A 280 9.70 3.03 23.67
N LEU A 281 8.73 2.11 23.66
CA LEU A 281 7.46 2.26 22.96
C LEU A 281 6.39 2.75 23.94
N LYS A 282 5.73 3.86 23.62
CA LYS A 282 4.59 4.42 24.34
C LYS A 282 3.32 4.31 23.50
N VAL A 283 2.31 3.69 24.06
CA VAL A 283 0.99 3.52 23.44
C VAL A 283 -0.07 4.16 24.33
N SER A 284 -1.00 4.89 23.71
CA SER A 284 -2.20 5.41 24.36
C SER A 284 -3.43 5.03 23.54
N VAL A 285 -4.35 4.29 24.16
CA VAL A 285 -5.64 3.88 23.58
C VAL A 285 -6.77 4.19 24.56
N PRO A 286 -7.93 4.69 24.09
CA PRO A 286 -9.13 4.84 24.91
C PRO A 286 -9.84 3.50 25.09
N ASP A 287 -10.80 3.48 26.00
CA ASP A 287 -11.74 2.35 26.14
C ASP A 287 -12.47 2.09 24.82
N GLY A 288 -12.73 0.82 24.51
CA GLY A 288 -13.40 0.39 23.28
C GLY A 288 -12.48 0.11 22.09
N ILE A 289 -11.19 0.47 22.18
CA ILE A 289 -10.16 -0.03 21.25
C ILE A 289 -9.73 -1.43 21.69
N ASN A 290 -9.61 -2.33 20.71
CA ASN A 290 -9.11 -3.68 20.90
C ASN A 290 -8.06 -4.01 19.83
N GLY A 291 -7.36 -5.15 19.98
CA GLY A 291 -6.33 -5.59 19.04
C GLY A 291 -5.00 -5.92 19.70
N LYS A 292 -3.89 -5.76 18.97
CA LYS A 292 -2.58 -6.30 19.34
C LYS A 292 -1.45 -5.30 19.15
N ILE A 293 -0.42 -5.40 19.97
CA ILE A 293 0.90 -4.83 19.68
C ILE A 293 1.78 -5.99 19.19
N LYS A 294 2.25 -5.93 17.95
CA LYS A 294 3.05 -6.96 17.27
C LYS A 294 4.40 -6.40 16.86
N LEU A 295 5.47 -6.93 17.41
CA LEU A 295 6.83 -6.53 17.08
C LEU A 295 7.30 -7.24 15.81
N ARG A 296 8.05 -6.52 14.97
CA ARG A 296 8.55 -7.02 13.68
C ARG A 296 9.97 -7.57 13.81
N HIS A 297 10.40 -8.39 12.85
CA HIS A 297 11.81 -8.73 12.60
C HIS A 297 12.57 -9.32 13.79
N GLY A 298 11.89 -10.16 14.58
CA GLY A 298 12.49 -10.80 15.74
C GLY A 298 12.68 -9.89 16.96
N ALA A 299 12.20 -8.64 16.91
CA ALA A 299 12.10 -7.80 18.10
C ALA A 299 11.15 -8.43 19.12
N ALA A 300 11.50 -8.30 20.39
CA ALA A 300 10.75 -8.87 21.51
C ALA A 300 10.66 -7.84 22.63
N PHE A 301 9.56 -7.85 23.36
CA PHE A 301 9.46 -7.09 24.61
C PHE A 301 10.45 -7.64 25.63
N ALA A 302 10.71 -6.90 26.70
CA ALA A 302 11.61 -7.32 27.78
C ALA A 302 11.25 -8.68 28.43
N ASN A 303 10.01 -9.16 28.28
CA ASN A 303 9.56 -10.49 28.73
C ASN A 303 9.77 -11.62 27.69
N GLY A 304 10.33 -11.32 26.52
CA GLY A 304 10.59 -12.26 25.43
C GLY A 304 9.41 -12.48 24.47
N GLU A 305 8.25 -11.89 24.72
CA GLU A 305 7.09 -11.98 23.82
C GLU A 305 7.28 -11.07 22.60
N SER A 306 6.77 -11.47 21.43
CA SER A 306 6.72 -10.63 20.23
C SER A 306 5.33 -10.03 19.99
N GLU A 307 4.32 -10.47 20.74
CA GLU A 307 2.95 -10.01 20.61
C GLU A 307 2.25 -9.93 21.97
N ILE A 308 1.55 -8.82 22.22
CA ILE A 308 0.70 -8.63 23.40
C ILE A 308 -0.65 -8.00 23.01
N ASP A 309 -1.64 -8.12 23.89
CA ASP A 309 -2.89 -7.36 23.75
C ASP A 309 -2.63 -5.86 23.84
N ILE A 310 -3.32 -5.10 22.99
CA ILE A 310 -3.21 -3.64 22.96
C ILE A 310 -3.70 -3.06 24.30
N ARG A 311 -2.89 -2.17 24.86
CA ARG A 311 -3.21 -1.41 26.07
C ARG A 311 -2.37 -0.15 26.15
N SER A 312 -2.87 0.84 26.88
CA SER A 312 -2.09 2.03 27.21
C SER A 312 -0.92 1.66 28.12
N GLY A 313 0.26 2.20 27.84
CA GLY A 313 1.45 1.89 28.62
C GLY A 313 2.76 2.29 27.94
N GLU A 314 3.84 2.03 28.66
CA GLU A 314 5.21 2.13 28.15
C GLU A 314 5.83 0.73 28.17
N PHE A 315 6.46 0.36 27.06
CA PHE A 315 7.04 -0.96 26.82
C PHE A 315 8.49 -0.78 26.42
N ILE A 316 9.36 -1.64 26.96
CA ILE A 316 10.77 -1.72 26.56
C ILE A 316 10.91 -2.91 25.63
N ILE A 317 11.55 -2.65 24.49
CA ILE A 317 11.86 -3.58 23.41
C ILE A 317 13.38 -3.62 23.28
#